data_AF-A0A229VZT8-F1
#
_entry.id   AF-A0A229VZT8-F1
#
_cell.length_a   1.000
_cell.length_b   1.000
_cell.length_c   1.000
_cell.angle_alpha   90.00
_cell.angle_beta   90.00
_cell.angle_gamma   90.00
#
_symmetry.space_group_name_H-M   'P 1'
#
loop_
_entity.id
_entity.type
_entity.pdbx_description
1 polymer ?
#
loop_
_entity_poly.entity_id
_entity_poly.type
_entity_poly.pdbx_seq_one_letter_code
_entity_poly.pdbx_strand_id
1 'polypeptide(L)'
;MKIAGRVLTRGADDDMPDGIRPPARQTACDPLSLSTVFRGVQVLQTAITGLPIHEMRGGVKLDNVSSIVLQPDVNRSRRDFLADMVASMVIDGNAFVRLVRFGGDVVSCEVLPPALVVVSDDGHDPAAPKLRYSYLGKDYGPDDIVHCKFLNVPGRLRGLGPISAAREEVEGAQMARDYKAKFYTDSSNIKGYLQTEEKVTPEIARNAKDAWKATGTAADIKVLGSKLKYVPLDMKPADLQFLETQKFDTTQIARLLGIPASIMLAAVDGSNLTYSNIEQSWIEFADYTLAAYAGEIEELFNRLLPRGRTAAFDWDSSRRADMADRFNAYKTAIDAGWMDVNEVRAREALPPLIAAPERTSNEA
;
A
#
# COMPACT_ATOMS: atom_id res chain seq x y z
N MET A 1 -12.49 59.76 7.73
CA MET A 1 -11.62 58.77 7.04
C MET A 1 -11.95 57.41 7.66
N LYS A 2 -12.68 56.44 7.06
CA LYS A 2 -12.32 55.55 5.91
C LYS A 2 -10.84 55.13 6.00
N ILE A 3 -10.44 53.85 6.09
CA ILE A 3 -10.68 52.65 5.24
C ILE A 3 -10.34 51.38 6.08
N ALA A 4 -11.20 50.34 6.17
CA ALA A 4 -11.21 49.02 5.49
C ALA A 4 -9.98 48.10 5.73
N GLY A 5 -10.08 46.77 5.78
CA GLY A 5 -11.18 45.85 5.54
C GLY A 5 -10.80 44.43 5.97
N ARG A 6 -11.77 43.68 6.50
CA ARG A 6 -11.65 42.25 6.78
C ARG A 6 -12.27 41.52 5.60
N VAL A 7 -11.44 40.85 4.80
CA VAL A 7 -11.88 40.03 3.67
C VAL A 7 -12.62 38.84 4.27
N LEU A 8 -13.96 38.91 4.27
CA LEU A 8 -14.82 37.74 4.41
C LEU A 8 -14.84 37.08 3.04
N THR A 9 -14.15 35.95 2.91
CA THR A 9 -14.35 35.04 1.79
C THR A 9 -15.77 34.50 1.90
N ARG A 10 -16.69 35.08 1.13
CA ARG A 10 -18.01 34.49 0.86
C ARG A 10 -17.77 33.19 0.09
N GLY A 11 -17.63 32.09 0.83
CA GLY A 11 -17.82 30.76 0.28
C GLY A 11 -19.28 30.59 -0.11
N ALA A 12 -19.56 29.78 -1.13
CA ALA A 12 -20.90 29.48 -1.65
C ALA A 12 -21.85 28.80 -0.63
N ASP A 13 -21.45 28.72 0.65
CA ASP A 13 -22.20 28.13 1.75
C ASP A 13 -23.41 28.97 2.19
N ASP A 14 -23.39 30.29 1.96
CA ASP A 14 -24.42 31.23 2.44
C ASP A 14 -25.58 31.44 1.45
N ASP A 15 -25.48 30.91 0.24
CA ASP A 15 -26.47 31.09 -0.84
C ASP A 15 -27.46 29.92 -1.00
N MET A 16 -27.26 28.79 -0.30
CA MET A 16 -28.10 27.60 -0.46
C MET A 16 -29.14 27.45 0.67
N PRO A 17 -30.46 27.45 0.36
CA PRO A 17 -31.51 27.27 1.36
C PRO A 17 -31.34 25.95 2.14
N ASP A 18 -31.57 25.98 3.46
CA ASP A 18 -31.33 24.87 4.38
C ASP A 18 -32.01 23.54 3.98
N GLY A 19 -33.09 23.58 3.18
CA GLY A 19 -33.81 22.40 2.69
C GLY A 19 -33.12 21.61 1.57
N ILE A 20 -31.95 22.04 1.09
CA ILE A 20 -31.22 21.42 -0.05
C ILE A 20 -29.88 20.79 0.40
N ARG A 21 -29.50 20.85 1.68
CA ARG A 21 -28.23 20.24 2.13
C ARG A 21 -28.30 18.71 2.17
N PRO A 22 -27.40 17.99 1.49
CA PRO A 22 -27.33 16.53 1.59
C PRO A 22 -26.81 16.11 2.99
N PRO A 23 -27.33 15.00 3.56
CA PRO A 23 -26.93 14.53 4.88
C PRO A 23 -25.48 14.01 4.90
N ALA A 24 -24.76 14.28 5.99
CA ALA A 24 -23.43 13.71 6.24
C ALA A 24 -23.53 12.18 6.39
N ARG A 25 -22.61 11.45 5.76
CA ARG A 25 -22.58 9.98 5.79
C ARG A 25 -21.19 9.49 6.17
N GLN A 26 -21.13 8.62 7.18
CA GLN A 26 -19.95 7.82 7.52
C GLN A 26 -20.20 6.39 7.04
N THR A 27 -19.36 5.91 6.13
CA THR A 27 -19.29 4.50 5.72
C THR A 27 -17.93 3.96 6.15
N ALA A 28 -17.91 2.78 6.78
CA ALA A 28 -16.67 2.06 7.03
C ALA A 28 -15.96 1.82 5.68
N CYS A 29 -14.82 2.47 5.47
CA CYS A 29 -14.07 2.41 4.22
C CYS A 29 -13.05 1.27 4.27
N ASP A 30 -13.11 0.39 3.26
CA ASP A 30 -11.99 -0.49 2.96
C ASP A 30 -10.94 0.30 2.15
N PRO A 31 -9.72 0.54 2.70
CA PRO A 31 -8.69 1.28 2.00
C PRO A 31 -8.23 0.60 0.71
N LEU A 32 -8.36 -0.73 0.60
CA LEU A 32 -8.01 -1.48 -0.63
C LEU A 32 -8.98 -1.21 -1.79
N SER A 33 -10.14 -0.61 -1.51
CA SER A 33 -11.04 -0.18 -2.59
C SER A 33 -10.45 0.97 -3.43
N LEU A 34 -9.46 1.71 -2.91
CA LEU A 34 -8.76 2.77 -3.62
C LEU A 34 -7.65 2.18 -4.49
N SER A 35 -7.71 2.39 -5.81
CA SER A 35 -6.79 1.77 -6.77
C SER A 35 -5.32 2.05 -6.48
N THR A 36 -5.00 3.25 -6.00
CA THR A 36 -3.63 3.64 -5.62
C THR A 36 -3.14 2.83 -4.42
N VAL A 37 -3.98 2.61 -3.42
CA VAL A 37 -3.66 1.80 -2.24
C VAL A 37 -3.54 0.33 -2.63
N PHE A 38 -4.51 -0.21 -3.37
CA PHE A 38 -4.48 -1.58 -3.89
C PHE A 38 -3.19 -1.85 -4.67
N ARG A 39 -2.87 -0.99 -5.64
CA ARG A 39 -1.67 -1.14 -6.47
C ARG A 39 -0.41 -1.03 -5.62
N GLY A 40 -0.37 -0.10 -4.67
CA GLY A 40 0.80 0.08 -3.82
C GLY A 40 1.06 -1.14 -2.93
N VAL A 41 0.03 -1.68 -2.26
CA VAL A 41 0.13 -2.92 -1.48
C VAL A 41 0.58 -4.08 -2.38
N GLN A 42 -0.02 -4.22 -3.57
CA GLN A 42 0.32 -5.28 -4.52
C GLN A 42 1.78 -5.17 -5.01
N VAL A 43 2.30 -3.97 -5.27
CA VAL A 43 3.69 -3.74 -5.66
C VAL A 43 4.64 -4.18 -4.54
N LEU A 44 4.39 -3.77 -3.29
CA LEU A 44 5.21 -4.15 -2.14
C LEU A 44 5.22 -5.68 -1.95
N GLN A 45 4.05 -6.31 -2.01
CA GLN A 45 3.94 -7.77 -1.92
C GLN A 45 4.68 -8.47 -3.07
N THR A 46 4.49 -8.02 -4.31
CA THR A 46 5.12 -8.64 -5.48
C THR A 46 6.64 -8.53 -5.40
N ALA A 47 7.15 -7.38 -4.97
CA ALA A 47 8.58 -7.17 -4.83
C ALA A 47 9.17 -8.12 -3.79
N ILE A 48 8.64 -8.16 -2.57
CA ILE A 48 9.19 -8.98 -1.48
C ILE A 48 9.00 -10.48 -1.72
N THR A 49 7.82 -10.89 -2.17
CA THR A 49 7.55 -12.32 -2.42
C THR A 49 8.32 -12.88 -3.62
N GLY A 50 8.81 -12.00 -4.50
CA GLY A 50 9.68 -12.36 -5.62
C GLY A 50 11.12 -12.63 -5.20
N LEU A 51 11.54 -12.17 -4.01
CA LEU A 51 12.92 -12.29 -3.55
C LEU A 51 13.23 -13.70 -3.00
N PRO A 52 14.32 -14.32 -3.45
CA PRO A 52 14.90 -15.46 -2.75
C PRO A 52 15.32 -15.08 -1.33
N ILE A 53 15.23 -16.02 -0.40
CA ILE A 53 15.82 -15.92 0.93
C ILE A 53 16.86 -17.03 1.00
N HIS A 54 18.06 -16.66 1.45
CA HIS A 54 19.14 -17.61 1.71
C HIS A 54 19.48 -17.62 3.19
N GLU A 55 20.07 -18.72 3.64
CA GLU A 55 20.68 -18.76 4.96
C GLU A 55 22.15 -18.41 4.88
N MET A 56 22.65 -17.69 5.88
CA MET A 56 24.04 -17.31 6.01
C MET A 56 24.60 -17.84 7.32
N ARG A 57 25.88 -18.20 7.32
CA ARG A 57 26.65 -18.55 8.52
C ARG A 57 28.02 -17.90 8.43
N GLY A 58 28.37 -17.06 9.41
CA GLY A 58 29.65 -16.35 9.43
C GLY A 58 29.89 -15.48 8.19
N GLY A 59 28.83 -14.90 7.61
CA GLY A 59 28.91 -14.07 6.41
C GLY A 59 28.90 -14.84 5.08
N VAL A 60 28.86 -16.18 5.11
CA VAL A 60 28.85 -17.02 3.91
C VAL A 60 27.45 -17.60 3.68
N LYS A 61 26.97 -17.53 2.44
CA LYS A 61 25.71 -18.13 2.00
C LYS A 61 25.80 -19.65 2.05
N LEU A 62 24.79 -20.29 2.61
CA LEU A 62 24.65 -21.74 2.67
C LEU A 62 23.94 -22.27 1.43
N ASP A 63 24.34 -23.47 0.98
CA ASP A 63 23.67 -24.16 -0.12
C ASP A 63 22.32 -24.76 0.28
N ASN A 64 22.12 -24.98 1.59
CA ASN A 64 20.86 -25.49 2.13
C ASN A 64 20.07 -24.43 2.88
N VAL A 65 18.76 -24.49 2.70
CA VAL A 65 17.78 -23.67 3.40
C VAL A 65 16.89 -24.59 4.23
N SER A 66 16.64 -24.22 5.46
CA SER A 66 15.82 -24.94 6.43
C SER A 66 14.37 -24.99 5.96
N SER A 67 13.68 -26.07 6.30
CA SER A 67 12.28 -26.28 5.91
C SER A 67 11.38 -25.13 6.32
N ILE A 68 11.58 -24.55 7.51
CA ILE A 68 10.77 -23.43 8.03
C ILE A 68 10.93 -22.15 7.21
N VAL A 69 12.07 -21.95 6.53
CA VAL A 69 12.29 -20.78 5.64
C VAL A 69 11.73 -21.06 4.26
N LEU A 70 11.83 -22.32 3.78
CA LEU A 70 11.28 -22.74 2.48
C LEU A 70 9.75 -22.80 2.47
N GLN A 71 9.15 -23.30 3.55
CA GLN A 71 7.71 -23.42 3.74
C GLN A 71 7.35 -23.06 5.20
N PRO A 72 7.16 -21.75 5.50
CA PRO A 72 6.89 -21.29 6.86
C PRO A 72 5.52 -21.74 7.39
N ASP A 73 4.51 -21.74 6.52
CA ASP A 73 3.14 -22.20 6.83
C ASP A 73 2.91 -23.53 6.12
N VAL A 74 2.56 -24.58 6.87
CA VAL A 74 2.31 -25.91 6.29
C VAL A 74 1.05 -25.94 5.42
N ASN A 75 0.12 -25.02 5.64
CA ASN A 75 -1.17 -24.98 4.94
C ASN A 75 -1.19 -24.02 3.75
N ARG A 76 -0.19 -23.15 3.61
CA ARG A 76 -0.15 -22.09 2.59
C ARG A 76 1.21 -22.01 1.91
N SER A 77 1.25 -21.41 0.72
CA SER A 77 2.53 -21.24 0.04
C SER A 77 3.40 -20.23 0.78
N ARG A 78 4.73 -20.34 0.63
CA ARG A 78 5.66 -19.31 1.13
C ARG A 78 5.32 -17.92 0.60
N ARG A 79 4.85 -17.82 -0.65
CA ARG A 79 4.41 -16.56 -1.24
C ARG A 79 3.23 -15.96 -0.49
N ASP A 80 2.22 -16.74 -0.15
CA ASP A 80 1.04 -16.27 0.58
C ASP A 80 1.41 -15.81 1.99
N PHE A 81 2.26 -16.59 2.68
CA PHE A 81 2.78 -16.23 4.00
C PHE A 81 3.49 -14.86 3.99
N LEU A 82 4.42 -14.67 3.05
CA LEU A 82 5.14 -13.40 2.91
C LEU A 82 4.21 -12.25 2.48
N ALA A 83 3.25 -12.52 1.60
CA ALA A 83 2.26 -11.53 1.16
C ALA A 83 1.37 -11.06 2.32
N ASP A 84 0.93 -11.98 3.19
CA ASP A 84 0.13 -11.67 4.37
C ASP A 84 0.92 -10.86 5.41
N MET A 85 2.19 -11.19 5.62
CA MET A 85 3.11 -10.42 6.47
C MET A 85 3.22 -8.97 5.98
N VAL A 86 3.47 -8.78 4.68
CA VAL A 86 3.59 -7.45 4.08
C VAL A 86 2.27 -6.69 4.14
N ALA A 87 1.14 -7.31 3.80
CA ALA A 87 -0.17 -6.67 3.89
C ALA A 87 -0.51 -6.23 5.32
N SER A 88 -0.23 -7.08 6.31
CA SER A 88 -0.46 -6.79 7.72
C SER A 88 0.37 -5.58 8.18
N MET A 89 1.65 -5.52 7.78
CA MET A 89 2.53 -4.39 8.07
C MET A 89 2.12 -3.10 7.34
N VAL A 90 1.70 -3.18 6.06
CA VAL A 90 1.30 -1.98 5.30
C VAL A 90 -0.03 -1.40 5.81
N ILE A 91 -1.01 -2.26 6.04
CA ILE A 91 -2.39 -1.84 6.34
C ILE A 91 -2.52 -1.45 7.81
N ASP A 92 -2.05 -2.30 8.73
CA ASP A 92 -2.22 -2.13 10.17
C ASP A 92 -0.94 -1.65 10.87
N GLY A 93 0.24 -1.94 10.32
CA GLY A 93 1.53 -1.68 10.96
C GLY A 93 2.08 -2.83 11.78
N ASN A 94 1.31 -3.91 11.89
CA ASN A 94 1.61 -5.02 12.77
C ASN A 94 1.34 -6.32 12.02
N ALA A 95 2.32 -7.21 12.00
CA ALA A 95 2.13 -8.60 11.62
C ALA A 95 2.38 -9.48 12.84
N PHE A 96 1.43 -10.36 13.13
CA PHE A 96 1.52 -11.29 14.24
C PHE A 96 1.64 -12.70 13.69
N VAL A 97 2.68 -13.42 14.09
CA VAL A 97 2.94 -14.78 13.65
C VAL A 97 2.83 -15.71 14.83
N ARG A 98 1.81 -16.56 14.83
CA ARG A 98 1.66 -17.63 15.82
C ARG A 98 2.59 -18.78 15.45
N LEU A 99 3.43 -19.18 16.41
CA LEU A 99 4.34 -20.30 16.29
C LEU A 99 3.63 -21.58 16.74
N VAL A 100 3.39 -22.49 15.81
CA VAL A 100 2.82 -23.81 16.11
C VAL A 100 3.97 -24.78 16.36
N ARG A 101 3.95 -25.42 17.53
CA ARG A 101 5.01 -26.34 17.96
C ARG A 101 4.53 -27.78 18.02
N PHE A 102 5.41 -28.70 17.65
CA PHE A 102 5.23 -30.13 17.84
C PHE A 102 6.54 -30.71 18.38
N GLY A 103 6.49 -31.39 19.54
CA GLY A 103 7.70 -31.93 20.18
C GLY A 103 8.70 -30.88 20.68
N GLY A 104 8.29 -29.62 20.82
CA GLY A 104 9.15 -28.49 21.22
C GLY A 104 9.68 -27.66 20.04
N ASP A 105 9.75 -28.25 18.85
CA ASP A 105 10.17 -27.60 17.63
C ASP A 105 9.02 -26.85 16.96
N VAL A 106 9.32 -25.70 16.34
CA VAL A 106 8.35 -24.94 15.55
C VAL A 106 8.17 -25.63 14.20
N VAL A 107 6.95 -26.06 13.90
CA VAL A 107 6.60 -26.79 12.69
C VAL A 107 5.80 -25.96 11.69
N SER A 108 5.14 -24.89 12.15
CA SER A 108 4.40 -23.97 11.28
C SER A 108 4.34 -22.57 11.88
N CYS A 109 4.30 -21.58 11.01
CA CYS A 109 4.12 -20.16 11.32
C CYS A 109 2.82 -19.68 10.69
N GLU A 110 1.88 -19.21 11.52
CA GLU A 110 0.57 -18.79 11.05
C GLU A 110 0.42 -17.27 11.25
N VAL A 111 0.26 -16.53 10.14
CA VAL A 111 -0.03 -15.09 10.21
C VAL A 111 -1.45 -14.89 10.72
N LEU A 112 -1.60 -14.17 11.83
CA LEU A 112 -2.88 -13.85 12.44
C LEU A 112 -3.41 -12.51 11.90
N PRO A 113 -4.74 -12.37 11.68
CA PRO A 113 -5.35 -11.10 11.32
C PRO A 113 -5.09 -10.02 12.39
N PRO A 114 -4.37 -8.92 12.08
CA PRO A 114 -3.96 -7.94 13.09
C PRO A 114 -5.11 -7.26 13.82
N ALA A 115 -6.26 -7.10 13.14
CA ALA A 115 -7.48 -6.51 13.69
C ALA A 115 -8.13 -7.36 14.80
N LEU A 116 -7.79 -8.65 14.88
CA LEU A 116 -8.32 -9.59 15.87
C LEU A 116 -7.33 -9.88 17.02
N VAL A 117 -6.14 -9.29 16.97
CA VAL A 117 -5.10 -9.45 18.00
C VAL A 117 -5.10 -8.23 18.90
N VAL A 118 -5.26 -8.45 20.19
CA VAL A 118 -5.09 -7.43 21.23
C VAL A 118 -3.70 -7.58 21.83
N VAL A 119 -2.97 -6.47 21.96
CA VAL A 119 -1.65 -6.43 22.62
C VAL A 119 -1.82 -5.68 23.93
N SER A 120 -1.43 -6.31 25.04
CA SER A 120 -1.40 -5.68 26.36
C SER A 120 -0.02 -5.78 26.98
N ASP A 121 0.21 -4.95 28.00
CA ASP A 121 1.44 -4.90 28.77
C ASP A 121 1.12 -5.19 30.23
N ASP A 122 1.62 -6.33 30.74
CA ASP A 122 1.52 -6.70 32.16
C ASP A 122 2.69 -6.10 32.99
N GLY A 123 3.56 -5.32 32.34
CA GLY A 123 4.71 -4.66 32.92
C GLY A 123 4.36 -3.36 33.63
N HIS A 124 5.35 -2.82 34.36
CA HIS A 124 5.23 -1.53 35.05
C HIS A 124 6.13 -0.46 34.44
N ASP A 125 7.12 -0.87 33.62
CA ASP A 125 8.06 0.02 32.94
C ASP A 125 7.73 0.04 31.44
N PRO A 126 7.22 1.17 30.89
CA PRO A 126 6.95 1.31 29.47
C PRO A 126 8.16 1.10 28.55
N ALA A 127 9.39 1.20 29.07
CA ALA A 127 10.61 0.90 28.33
C ALA A 127 10.93 -0.61 28.27
N ALA A 128 10.31 -1.42 29.14
CA ALA A 128 10.50 -2.86 29.21
C ALA A 128 9.14 -3.59 29.35
N PRO A 129 8.27 -3.51 28.32
CA PRO A 129 6.92 -4.05 28.40
C PRO A 129 6.94 -5.58 28.52
N LYS A 130 6.08 -6.12 29.39
CA LYS A 130 5.80 -7.55 29.48
C LYS A 130 4.61 -7.87 28.59
N LEU A 131 4.90 -8.07 27.31
CA LEU A 131 3.88 -8.22 26.28
C LEU A 131 3.03 -9.49 26.47
N ARG A 132 1.71 -9.31 26.32
CA ARG A 132 0.72 -10.38 26.18
C ARG A 132 -0.11 -10.15 24.94
N TYR A 133 -0.52 -11.25 24.32
CA TYR A 133 -1.31 -11.25 23.11
C TYR A 133 -2.60 -12.02 23.35
N SER A 134 -3.74 -11.46 22.95
CA SER A 134 -5.01 -12.17 22.95
C SER A 134 -5.55 -12.27 21.53
N TYR A 135 -5.92 -13.47 21.10
CA TYR A 135 -6.48 -13.74 19.78
C TYR A 135 -7.67 -14.70 19.91
N LEU A 136 -8.85 -14.26 19.47
CA LEU A 136 -10.12 -14.99 19.57
C LEU A 136 -10.43 -15.47 21.01
N GLY A 137 -10.12 -14.65 22.01
CA GLY A 137 -10.37 -14.93 23.43
C GLY A 137 -9.39 -15.92 24.08
N LYS A 138 -8.33 -16.32 23.36
CA LYS A 138 -7.22 -17.09 23.92
C LYS A 138 -5.99 -16.21 24.09
N ASP A 139 -5.35 -16.30 25.24
CA ASP A 139 -4.13 -15.59 25.54
C ASP A 139 -2.88 -16.39 25.17
N TYR A 140 -1.87 -15.66 24.72
CA TYR A 140 -0.59 -16.15 24.24
C TYR A 140 0.55 -15.35 24.89
N GLY A 141 1.68 -16.03 25.09
CA GLY A 141 2.91 -15.40 25.56
C GLY A 141 3.77 -14.85 24.42
N PRO A 142 4.87 -14.14 24.75
CA PRO A 142 5.83 -13.64 23.77
C PRO A 142 6.62 -14.74 23.05
N ASP A 143 6.61 -15.97 23.57
CA ASP A 143 7.24 -17.14 22.93
C ASP A 143 6.30 -17.88 21.96
N ASP A 144 5.00 -17.58 22.02
CA ASP A 144 3.97 -18.17 21.16
C ASP A 144 3.67 -17.30 19.92
N ILE A 145 3.81 -15.97 20.06
CA ILE A 145 3.53 -15.01 18.99
C ILE A 145 4.75 -14.11 18.78
N VAL A 146 5.25 -14.09 17.55
CA VAL A 146 6.21 -13.08 17.10
C VAL A 146 5.45 -11.88 16.56
N HIS A 147 5.75 -10.70 17.10
CA HIS A 147 5.14 -9.44 16.70
C HIS A 147 6.13 -8.61 15.90
N CYS A 148 5.94 -8.60 14.59
CA CYS A 148 6.68 -7.77 13.64
C CYS A 148 5.98 -6.42 13.48
N LYS A 149 6.73 -5.32 13.55
CA LYS A 149 6.20 -3.95 13.55
C LYS A 149 6.86 -3.14 12.46
N PHE A 150 6.05 -2.52 11.60
CA PHE A 150 6.58 -1.69 10.51
C PHE A 150 7.31 -0.44 11.03
N LEU A 151 6.62 0.39 11.80
CA LEU A 151 7.21 1.56 12.47
C LEU A 151 7.06 1.42 13.98
N ASN A 152 8.19 1.42 14.68
CA ASN A 152 8.25 1.40 16.14
C ASN A 152 8.29 2.81 16.72
N VAL A 153 7.44 3.08 17.71
CA VAL A 153 7.45 4.32 18.51
C VAL A 153 7.61 3.93 19.98
N PRO A 154 8.63 4.41 20.70
CA PRO A 154 8.82 4.09 22.11
C PRO A 154 7.55 4.35 22.95
N GLY A 155 7.23 3.41 23.84
CA GLY A 155 6.01 3.44 24.65
C GLY A 155 4.72 3.00 23.94
N ARG A 156 4.74 2.76 22.62
CA ARG A 156 3.60 2.16 21.91
C ARG A 156 3.75 0.64 21.81
N LEU A 157 2.71 -0.07 22.23
CA LEU A 157 2.68 -1.53 22.15
C LEU A 157 2.50 -2.04 20.72
N ARG A 158 1.82 -1.28 19.86
CA ARG A 158 1.64 -1.58 18.43
C ARG A 158 2.46 -0.64 17.56
N GLY A 159 2.96 -1.18 16.46
CA GLY A 159 3.54 -0.40 15.38
C GLY A 159 2.48 0.34 14.57
N LEU A 160 2.95 1.26 13.74
CA LEU A 160 2.11 2.04 12.81
C LEU A 160 2.44 1.63 11.38
N GLY A 161 1.41 1.30 10.61
CA GLY A 161 1.53 1.02 9.18
C GLY A 161 1.21 2.28 8.38
N PRO A 162 1.75 2.44 7.16
CA PRO A 162 1.51 3.61 6.33
C PRO A 162 0.03 3.96 6.20
N ILE A 163 -0.82 2.97 5.88
CA ILE A 163 -2.26 3.19 5.70
C ILE A 163 -2.96 3.51 7.03
N SER A 164 -2.61 2.81 8.11
CA SER A 164 -3.17 3.09 9.44
C SER A 164 -2.80 4.49 9.95
N ALA A 165 -1.58 4.96 9.66
CA ALA A 165 -1.05 6.23 10.12
C ALA A 165 -1.71 7.42 9.42
N ALA A 166 -2.02 7.27 8.12
CA ALA A 166 -2.69 8.29 7.32
C ALA A 166 -4.14 7.92 6.97
N ARG A 167 -4.83 7.23 7.89
CA ARG A 167 -6.20 6.73 7.68
C ARG A 167 -7.15 7.84 7.22
N GLU A 168 -7.10 9.01 7.85
CA GLU A 168 -7.96 10.15 7.52
C GLU A 168 -7.68 10.68 6.10
N GLU A 169 -6.42 10.70 5.67
CA GLU A 169 -6.04 11.10 4.31
C GLU A 169 -6.56 10.11 3.27
N VAL A 170 -6.42 8.81 3.53
CA VAL A 170 -6.91 7.74 2.65
C VAL A 170 -8.44 7.74 2.55
N GLU A 171 -9.12 7.91 3.69
CA GLU A 171 -10.57 8.01 3.76
C GLU A 171 -11.07 9.27 3.03
N GLY A 172 -10.40 10.41 3.18
CA GLY A 172 -10.69 11.65 2.46
C GLY A 172 -10.59 11.48 0.94
N ALA A 173 -9.52 10.86 0.45
CA ALA A 173 -9.34 10.56 -0.97
C ALA A 173 -10.44 9.63 -1.52
N GLN A 174 -10.84 8.64 -0.72
CA GLN A 174 -11.95 7.75 -1.08
C GLN A 174 -13.29 8.50 -1.14
N MET A 175 -13.58 9.35 -0.15
CA MET A 175 -14.79 10.18 -0.15
C MET A 175 -14.83 11.14 -1.33
N ALA A 176 -13.69 11.75 -1.69
CA ALA A 176 -13.59 12.63 -2.87
C ALA A 176 -13.86 11.86 -4.17
N ARG A 177 -13.29 10.66 -4.33
CA ARG A 177 -13.57 9.77 -5.47
C ARG A 177 -15.05 9.40 -5.55
N ASP A 178 -15.64 8.98 -4.44
CA ASP A 178 -17.03 8.52 -4.40
C ASP A 178 -18.00 9.70 -4.62
N TYR A 179 -17.66 10.88 -4.12
CA TYR A 179 -18.37 12.13 -4.45
C TYR A 179 -18.30 12.41 -5.95
N LYS A 180 -17.12 12.35 -6.57
CA LYS A 180 -16.94 12.53 -8.02
C LYS A 180 -17.78 11.53 -8.83
N ALA A 181 -17.77 10.25 -8.44
CA ALA A 181 -18.57 9.23 -9.12
C ALA A 181 -20.08 9.51 -9.01
N LYS A 182 -20.55 9.92 -7.82
CA LYS A 182 -21.94 10.33 -7.59
C LYS A 182 -22.29 11.62 -8.33
N PHE A 183 -21.36 12.55 -8.44
CA PHE A 183 -21.56 13.80 -9.19
C PHE A 183 -21.89 13.56 -10.67
N TYR A 184 -21.32 12.51 -11.28
CA TYR A 184 -21.66 12.18 -12.68
C TYR A 184 -22.88 11.25 -12.82
N THR A 185 -23.18 10.43 -11.81
CA THR A 185 -24.26 9.42 -11.88
C THR A 185 -25.58 9.89 -11.29
N ASP A 186 -25.55 10.83 -10.35
CA ASP A 186 -26.74 11.36 -9.72
C ASP A 186 -27.37 12.44 -10.60
N SER A 187 -28.56 12.14 -11.11
CA SER A 187 -29.41 13.08 -11.84
C SER A 187 -29.94 14.23 -10.97
N SER A 188 -29.74 14.16 -9.63
CA SER A 188 -30.13 15.18 -8.67
C SER A 188 -29.18 16.37 -8.60
N ASN A 189 -28.00 16.30 -9.25
CA ASN A 189 -27.12 17.45 -9.38
C ASN A 189 -27.87 18.57 -10.10
N ILE A 190 -28.29 19.56 -9.32
CA ILE A 190 -29.09 20.67 -9.77
C ILE A 190 -28.24 21.43 -10.80
N LYS A 191 -28.57 21.27 -12.08
CA LYS A 191 -27.89 22.03 -13.16
C LYS A 191 -28.27 23.51 -13.15
N GLY A 192 -29.34 23.82 -12.42
CA GLY A 192 -29.88 25.15 -12.19
C GLY A 192 -31.26 25.04 -11.55
N TYR A 193 -31.74 26.15 -11.00
CA TYR A 193 -33.09 26.25 -10.45
C TYR A 193 -33.88 27.34 -11.17
N LEU A 194 -35.20 27.24 -11.10
CA LEU A 194 -36.11 28.27 -11.59
C LEU A 194 -36.49 29.17 -10.43
N GLN A 195 -36.23 30.47 -10.59
CA GLN A 195 -36.57 31.50 -9.61
C GLN A 195 -37.69 32.39 -10.14
N THR A 196 -38.62 32.77 -9.28
CA THR A 196 -39.63 33.81 -9.54
C THR A 196 -39.86 34.61 -8.26
N GLU A 197 -40.23 35.88 -8.42
CA GLU A 197 -40.57 36.80 -7.33
C GLU A 197 -42.03 36.65 -6.87
N GLU A 198 -42.85 35.90 -7.60
CA GLU A 198 -44.27 35.71 -7.31
C GLU A 198 -44.51 34.50 -6.40
N LYS A 199 -45.58 34.54 -5.58
CA LYS A 199 -45.94 33.40 -4.71
C LYS A 199 -46.31 32.19 -5.55
N VAL A 200 -45.52 31.12 -5.44
CA VAL A 200 -45.74 29.87 -6.15
C VAL A 200 -46.57 28.92 -5.29
N THR A 201 -47.72 28.47 -5.80
CA THR A 201 -48.47 27.36 -5.19
C THR A 201 -47.88 26.02 -5.62
N PRO A 202 -48.07 24.92 -4.86
CA PRO A 202 -47.53 23.61 -5.21
C PRO A 202 -47.95 23.10 -6.60
N GLU A 203 -49.16 23.45 -7.06
CA GLU A 203 -49.64 23.15 -8.41
C GLU A 203 -48.84 23.87 -9.50
N ILE A 204 -48.55 25.17 -9.32
CA ILE A 204 -47.78 25.96 -10.28
C ILE A 204 -46.35 25.41 -10.40
N ALA A 205 -45.73 25.04 -9.28
CA ALA A 205 -44.41 24.43 -9.27
C ALA A 205 -44.39 23.08 -10.01
N ARG A 206 -45.44 22.26 -9.84
CA ARG A 206 -45.56 20.96 -10.50
C ARG A 206 -45.77 21.11 -12.01
N ASN A 207 -46.65 22.01 -12.43
CA ASN A 207 -46.89 22.31 -13.84
C ASN A 207 -45.65 22.88 -14.53
N ALA A 208 -44.90 23.76 -13.87
CA ALA A 208 -43.64 24.28 -14.39
C ALA A 208 -42.56 23.19 -14.53
N LYS A 209 -42.47 22.27 -13.57
CA LYS A 209 -41.55 21.12 -13.63
C LYS A 209 -41.93 20.15 -14.76
N ASP A 210 -43.21 19.88 -14.93
CA ASP A 210 -43.70 18.96 -15.96
C ASP A 210 -43.54 19.56 -17.37
N ALA A 211 -43.79 20.87 -17.54
CA ALA A 211 -43.47 21.60 -18.77
C ALA A 211 -41.97 21.59 -19.11
N TRP A 212 -41.11 21.74 -18.10
CA TRP A 212 -39.65 21.67 -18.25
C TRP A 212 -39.15 20.28 -18.68
N LYS A 213 -39.82 19.21 -18.21
CA LYS A 213 -39.50 17.82 -18.55
C LYS A 213 -40.08 17.37 -19.89
N ALA A 214 -41.26 17.87 -20.28
CA ALA A 214 -41.96 17.47 -21.49
C ALA A 214 -41.31 17.98 -22.78
N THR A 215 -40.41 18.97 -22.70
CA THR A 215 -39.90 19.70 -23.87
C THR A 215 -38.45 19.32 -24.19
N GLY A 216 -38.28 18.30 -25.05
CA GLY A 216 -37.19 18.14 -26.02
C GLY A 216 -35.75 17.85 -25.56
N THR A 217 -35.03 17.07 -26.39
CA THR A 217 -33.59 16.73 -26.33
C THR A 217 -32.66 17.96 -26.26
N ALA A 218 -31.41 17.72 -25.85
CA ALA A 218 -30.41 18.69 -25.36
C ALA A 218 -30.02 19.91 -26.24
N ALA A 219 -30.72 20.21 -27.33
CA ALA A 219 -30.40 21.31 -28.26
C ALA A 219 -31.57 22.27 -28.57
N ASP A 220 -32.79 22.05 -28.05
CA ASP A 220 -33.93 22.95 -28.28
C ASP A 220 -33.98 24.12 -27.28
N ILE A 221 -34.36 25.31 -27.77
CA ILE A 221 -34.53 26.53 -26.97
C ILE A 221 -35.73 26.36 -26.05
N LYS A 222 -35.49 26.34 -24.73
CA LYS A 222 -36.51 26.13 -23.70
C LYS A 222 -37.18 27.45 -23.31
N VAL A 223 -38.46 27.61 -23.62
CA VAL A 223 -39.26 28.79 -23.26
C VAL A 223 -40.17 28.45 -22.09
N LEU A 224 -40.00 29.14 -20.97
CA LEU A 224 -40.90 29.07 -19.81
C LEU A 224 -41.77 30.32 -19.76
N GLY A 225 -43.08 30.14 -19.64
CA GLY A 225 -44.02 31.23 -19.38
C GLY A 225 -43.88 31.76 -17.94
N SER A 226 -44.13 33.06 -17.79
CA SER A 226 -44.31 33.76 -16.49
C SER A 226 -43.04 34.02 -15.67
N LYS A 227 -42.24 35.04 -16.02
CA LYS A 227 -41.14 35.62 -15.20
C LYS A 227 -40.17 34.64 -14.49
N LEU A 228 -40.10 33.39 -14.94
CA LEU A 228 -39.20 32.39 -14.38
C LEU A 228 -37.80 32.63 -14.93
N LYS A 229 -36.85 32.94 -14.04
CA LYS A 229 -35.43 33.05 -14.37
C LYS A 229 -34.77 31.71 -14.12
N TYR A 230 -34.19 31.12 -15.16
CA TYR A 230 -33.28 29.99 -14.99
C TYR A 230 -31.94 30.52 -14.47
N VAL A 231 -31.54 30.06 -13.30
CA VAL A 231 -30.22 30.34 -12.72
C VAL A 231 -29.37 29.09 -12.94
N PRO A 232 -28.43 29.09 -13.91
CA PRO A 232 -27.49 27.99 -14.04
C PRO A 232 -26.59 27.96 -12.80
N LEU A 233 -26.39 26.76 -12.24
CA LEU A 233 -25.30 26.53 -11.32
C LEU A 233 -24.08 26.18 -12.19
N ASP A 234 -23.14 27.11 -12.33
CA ASP A 234 -21.99 26.95 -13.24
C ASP A 234 -21.04 25.87 -12.69
N MET A 235 -20.82 24.81 -13.46
CA MET A 235 -20.11 23.60 -13.02
C MET A 235 -18.66 23.50 -13.53
N LYS A 236 -18.24 24.40 -14.45
CA LYS A 236 -16.95 24.30 -15.17
C LYS A 236 -15.67 24.32 -14.30
N PRO A 237 -15.59 24.99 -13.14
CA PRO A 237 -14.39 24.98 -12.30
C PRO A 237 -14.16 23.64 -11.56
N ALA A 238 -15.22 22.86 -11.33
CA ALA A 238 -15.16 21.70 -10.45
C ALA A 238 -14.40 20.52 -11.07
N ASP A 239 -14.55 20.28 -12.39
CA ASP A 239 -13.91 19.15 -13.07
C ASP A 239 -12.38 19.23 -13.05
N LEU A 240 -11.80 20.43 -13.28
CA LEU A 240 -10.37 20.66 -13.20
C LEU A 240 -9.86 20.51 -11.77
N GLN A 241 -10.61 21.05 -10.79
CA GLN A 241 -10.25 20.93 -9.38
C GLN A 241 -10.29 19.48 -8.89
N PHE A 242 -11.27 18.66 -9.32
CA PHE A 242 -11.31 17.23 -9.01
C PHE A 242 -10.13 16.45 -9.59
N LEU A 243 -9.67 16.82 -10.78
CA LEU A 243 -8.49 16.19 -11.39
C LEU A 243 -7.22 16.55 -10.63
N GLU A 244 -7.07 17.82 -10.23
CA GLU A 244 -5.93 18.26 -9.42
C GLU A 244 -5.90 17.58 -8.04
N THR A 245 -7.03 17.52 -7.33
CA THR A 245 -7.16 16.80 -6.06
C THR A 245 -6.81 15.33 -6.23
N GLN A 246 -7.34 14.66 -7.26
CA GLN A 246 -7.04 13.24 -7.51
C GLN A 246 -5.56 12.97 -7.80
N LYS A 247 -4.88 13.86 -8.55
CA LYS A 247 -3.43 13.76 -8.80
C LYS A 247 -2.64 13.97 -7.51
N PHE A 248 -3.04 14.93 -6.68
CA PHE A 248 -2.42 15.20 -5.39
C PHE A 248 -2.57 14.02 -4.44
N ASP A 249 -3.78 13.49 -4.26
CA ASP A 249 -4.06 12.33 -3.39
C ASP A 249 -3.25 11.10 -3.82
N THR A 250 -3.18 10.85 -5.14
CA THR A 250 -2.37 9.74 -5.68
C THR A 250 -0.90 9.89 -5.33
N THR A 251 -0.36 11.10 -5.44
CA THR A 251 1.04 11.41 -5.11
C THR A 251 1.30 11.29 -3.61
N GLN A 252 0.36 11.75 -2.78
CA GLN A 252 0.44 11.64 -1.32
C GLN A 252 0.47 10.18 -0.88
N ILE A 253 -0.45 9.35 -1.39
CA ILE A 253 -0.53 7.92 -1.07
C ILE A 253 0.71 7.17 -1.58
N ALA A 254 1.22 7.49 -2.77
CA ALA A 254 2.45 6.90 -3.29
C ALA A 254 3.66 7.23 -2.39
N ARG A 255 3.76 8.49 -1.94
CA ARG A 255 4.80 8.93 -1.00
C ARG A 255 4.68 8.22 0.35
N LEU A 256 3.45 8.09 0.86
CA LEU A 256 3.17 7.40 2.11
C LEU A 256 3.63 5.93 2.07
N LEU A 257 3.43 5.26 0.94
CA LEU A 257 3.85 3.87 0.73
C LEU A 257 5.35 3.73 0.39
N GLY A 258 6.07 4.84 0.19
CA GLY A 258 7.48 4.84 -0.20
C GLY A 258 7.75 4.37 -1.64
N ILE A 259 6.73 4.32 -2.50
CA ILE A 259 6.87 3.74 -3.84
C ILE A 259 7.17 4.85 -4.86
N PRO A 260 8.29 4.77 -5.61
CA PRO A 260 8.56 5.67 -6.71
C PRO A 260 7.43 5.69 -7.74
N ALA A 261 7.11 6.88 -8.26
CA ALA A 261 6.02 7.05 -9.24
C ALA A 261 6.22 6.20 -10.51
N SER A 262 7.47 6.01 -10.93
CA SER A 262 7.86 5.15 -12.06
C SER A 262 7.43 3.69 -11.86
N ILE A 263 7.53 3.17 -10.63
CA ILE A 263 7.16 1.80 -10.27
C ILE A 263 5.63 1.66 -10.12
N MET A 264 4.97 2.72 -9.67
CA MET A 264 3.50 2.79 -9.61
C MET A 264 2.82 2.84 -10.99
N LEU A 265 3.60 2.95 -12.08
CA LEU A 265 3.10 3.16 -13.45
C LEU A 265 2.22 4.42 -13.57
N ALA A 266 2.45 5.40 -12.70
CA ALA A 266 1.80 6.69 -12.79
C ALA A 266 2.54 7.55 -13.83
N ALA A 267 1.80 8.16 -14.76
CA ALA A 267 2.39 9.07 -15.73
C ALA A 267 3.04 10.25 -15.01
N VAL A 268 4.36 10.38 -15.12
CA VAL A 268 5.08 11.55 -14.62
C VAL A 268 5.11 12.56 -15.76
N ASP A 269 4.13 13.46 -15.78
CA ASP A 269 4.04 14.54 -16.78
C ASP A 269 5.40 15.24 -16.92
N GLY A 270 6.01 15.17 -18.11
CA GLY A 270 7.24 15.88 -18.45
C GLY A 270 8.58 15.25 -18.02
N SER A 271 8.61 14.03 -17.46
CA SER A 271 9.91 13.39 -17.15
C SER A 271 10.40 12.51 -18.29
N ASN A 272 11.54 12.89 -18.88
CA ASN A 272 12.34 12.00 -19.71
C ASN A 272 13.03 10.97 -18.79
N LEU A 273 12.31 9.94 -18.38
CA LEU A 273 12.87 8.82 -17.61
C LEU A 273 13.89 8.09 -18.50
N THR A 274 15.18 8.32 -18.27
CA THR A 274 16.26 7.51 -18.84
C THR A 274 16.40 6.20 -18.07
N TYR A 275 16.98 5.17 -18.69
CA TYR A 275 17.20 3.86 -18.08
C TYR A 275 17.97 3.96 -16.74
N SER A 276 19.02 4.79 -16.69
CA SER A 276 19.81 5.03 -15.49
C SER A 276 18.98 5.59 -14.31
N ASN A 277 17.98 6.43 -14.58
CA ASN A 277 17.11 7.00 -13.54
C ASN A 277 16.15 5.94 -12.97
N ILE A 278 15.76 4.96 -13.80
CA ILE A 278 14.88 3.85 -13.38
C ILE A 278 15.64 2.88 -12.48
N GLU A 279 16.88 2.51 -12.83
CA GLU A 279 17.70 1.64 -11.98
C GLU A 279 17.96 2.25 -10.61
N GLN A 280 18.27 3.55 -10.55
CA GLN A 280 18.43 4.25 -9.29
C GLN A 280 17.14 4.26 -8.47
N SER A 281 15.98 4.47 -9.11
CA SER A 281 14.67 4.40 -8.43
C SER A 281 14.40 3.01 -7.82
N TRP A 282 14.84 1.94 -8.48
CA TRP A 282 14.72 0.57 -7.94
C TRP A 282 15.61 0.34 -6.73
N ILE A 283 16.84 0.89 -6.74
CA ILE A 283 17.76 0.82 -5.59
C ILE A 283 17.16 1.55 -4.40
N GLU A 284 16.71 2.80 -4.59
CA GLU A 284 16.08 3.61 -3.53
C GLU A 284 14.82 2.91 -2.97
N PHE A 285 14.03 2.29 -3.84
CA PHE A 285 12.86 1.52 -3.41
C PHE A 285 13.24 0.29 -2.58
N ALA A 286 14.26 -0.47 -2.99
CA ALA A 286 14.75 -1.61 -2.24
C ALA A 286 15.30 -1.19 -0.86
N ASP A 287 16.21 -0.23 -0.85
CA ASP A 287 16.98 0.16 0.34
C ASP A 287 16.14 0.89 1.39
N TYR A 288 15.24 1.78 0.97
CA TYR A 288 14.49 2.62 1.91
C TYR A 288 13.07 2.13 2.19
N THR A 289 12.48 1.34 1.29
CA THR A 289 11.08 0.92 1.44
C THR A 289 10.97 -0.57 1.68
N LEU A 290 11.50 -1.41 0.78
CA LEU A 290 11.35 -2.86 0.90
C LEU A 290 12.15 -3.43 2.08
N ALA A 291 13.32 -2.88 2.37
CA ALA A 291 14.16 -3.26 3.51
C ALA A 291 13.42 -3.19 4.85
N ALA A 292 12.51 -2.24 5.04
CA ALA A 292 11.73 -2.10 6.27
C ALA A 292 10.80 -3.30 6.53
N TYR A 293 10.26 -3.90 5.47
CA TYR A 293 9.44 -5.11 5.57
C TYR A 293 10.29 -6.38 5.60
N ALA A 294 11.32 -6.41 4.74
CA ALA A 294 12.23 -7.54 4.61
C ALA A 294 12.99 -7.81 5.92
N GLY A 295 13.49 -6.76 6.58
CA GLY A 295 14.21 -6.87 7.85
C GLY A 295 13.36 -7.49 8.95
N GLU A 296 12.10 -7.09 9.10
CA GLU A 296 11.20 -7.70 10.09
C GLU A 296 10.91 -9.19 9.81
N ILE A 297 10.85 -9.57 8.53
CA ILE A 297 10.69 -10.96 8.10
C ILE A 297 11.99 -11.76 8.31
N GLU A 298 13.15 -11.16 8.05
CA GLU A 298 14.46 -11.75 8.34
C GLU A 298 14.63 -11.99 9.83
N GLU A 299 14.29 -11.03 10.67
CA GLU A 299 14.31 -11.16 12.14
C GLU A 299 13.38 -12.28 12.63
N LEU A 300 12.18 -12.41 12.05
CA LEU A 300 11.30 -13.54 12.31
C LEU A 300 12.00 -14.87 12.01
N PHE A 301 12.60 -15.02 10.84
CA PHE A 301 13.30 -16.26 10.48
C PHE A 301 14.56 -16.49 11.32
N ASN A 302 15.34 -15.45 11.61
CA ASN A 302 16.54 -15.50 12.45
C ASN A 302 16.24 -16.07 13.84
N ARG A 303 15.06 -15.77 14.37
CA ARG A 303 14.58 -16.32 15.65
C ARG A 303 14.26 -17.81 15.60
N LEU A 304 13.85 -18.30 14.42
CA LEU A 304 13.42 -19.69 14.20
C LEU A 304 14.57 -20.59 13.75
N LEU A 305 15.63 -19.99 13.21
CA LEU A 305 16.80 -20.71 12.73
C LEU A 305 17.73 -21.16 13.88
N PRO A 306 18.48 -22.25 13.68
CA PRO A 306 19.51 -22.66 14.63
C PRO A 306 20.55 -21.56 14.85
N ARG A 307 21.13 -21.50 16.07
CA ARG A 307 22.17 -20.53 16.43
C ARG A 307 23.30 -20.49 15.40
N GLY A 308 23.71 -19.28 15.04
CA GLY A 308 24.77 -19.01 14.06
C GLY A 308 24.34 -19.11 12.60
N ARG A 309 23.03 -19.29 12.33
CA ARG A 309 22.44 -19.10 11.01
C ARG A 309 21.54 -17.86 11.01
N THR A 310 21.53 -17.14 9.90
CA THR A 310 20.64 -16.00 9.68
C THR A 310 20.01 -16.10 8.30
N ALA A 311 18.72 -15.78 8.17
CA ALA A 311 18.05 -15.60 6.90
C ALA A 311 18.34 -14.19 6.36
N ALA A 312 18.56 -14.09 5.06
CA ALA A 312 18.74 -12.81 4.36
C ALA A 312 18.08 -12.87 2.98
N PHE A 313 17.38 -11.80 2.61
CA PHE A 313 16.83 -11.61 1.27
C PHE A 313 17.94 -11.32 0.26
N ASP A 314 17.80 -11.89 -0.93
CA ASP A 314 18.73 -11.70 -2.05
C ASP A 314 18.27 -10.57 -2.96
N TRP A 315 18.75 -9.36 -2.65
CA TRP A 315 18.46 -8.15 -3.41
C TRP A 315 19.11 -8.14 -4.80
N ASP A 316 20.28 -8.77 -4.94
CA ASP A 316 21.04 -8.80 -6.19
C ASP A 316 20.31 -9.63 -7.25
N SER A 317 19.73 -10.77 -6.86
CA SER A 317 18.99 -11.65 -7.77
C SER A 317 17.74 -11.00 -8.40
N SER A 318 17.18 -9.97 -7.74
CA SER A 318 16.02 -9.24 -8.25
C SER A 318 16.35 -8.29 -9.38
N ARG A 319 17.61 -7.86 -9.49
CA ARG A 319 18.07 -6.99 -10.55
C ARG A 319 18.19 -7.81 -11.82
N ARG A 320 17.18 -7.72 -12.69
CA ARG A 320 17.33 -8.17 -14.08
C ARG A 320 18.27 -7.20 -14.79
N ALA A 321 19.57 -7.35 -14.55
CA ALA A 321 20.59 -6.64 -15.30
C ALA A 321 20.50 -7.03 -16.78
N ASP A 322 20.80 -6.08 -17.66
CA ASP A 322 21.07 -6.42 -19.06
C ASP A 322 22.14 -7.52 -19.11
N MET A 323 21.96 -8.48 -20.02
CA MET A 323 22.91 -9.55 -20.27
C MET A 323 24.32 -9.00 -20.50
N ALA A 324 24.43 -7.86 -21.20
CA ALA A 324 25.72 -7.24 -21.48
C ALA A 324 26.45 -6.80 -20.19
N ASP A 325 25.78 -6.06 -19.31
CA ASP A 325 26.37 -5.58 -18.07
C ASP A 325 26.69 -6.74 -17.11
N ARG A 326 25.82 -7.76 -17.07
CA ARG A 326 26.04 -8.96 -16.26
C ARG A 326 27.29 -9.73 -16.70
N PHE A 327 27.46 -9.96 -18.00
CA PHE A 327 28.66 -10.64 -18.51
C PHE A 327 29.93 -9.79 -18.36
N ASN A 328 29.84 -8.47 -18.49
CA ASN A 328 30.97 -7.57 -18.22
C ASN A 328 31.39 -7.62 -16.74
N ALA A 329 30.42 -7.68 -15.81
CA ALA A 329 30.69 -7.86 -14.39
C ALA A 329 31.39 -9.20 -14.10
N TYR A 330 30.92 -10.32 -14.69
CA TYR A 330 31.58 -11.61 -14.53
C TYR A 330 33.00 -11.63 -15.10
N LYS A 331 33.20 -11.03 -16.28
CA LYS A 331 34.54 -10.89 -16.86
C LYS A 331 35.47 -10.15 -15.89
N THR A 332 35.01 -9.02 -15.36
CA THR A 332 35.79 -8.21 -14.40
C THR A 332 36.09 -8.99 -13.11
N ALA A 333 35.14 -9.79 -12.63
CA ALA A 333 35.30 -10.62 -11.44
C ALA A 333 36.32 -11.76 -11.63
N ILE A 334 36.28 -12.43 -12.79
CA ILE A 334 37.26 -13.45 -13.17
C ILE A 334 38.64 -12.83 -13.35
N ASP A 335 38.74 -11.69 -14.05
CA ASP A 335 40.00 -10.98 -14.28
C ASP A 335 40.64 -10.50 -12.96
N ALA A 336 39.82 -10.10 -11.99
CA ALA A 336 40.26 -9.71 -10.65
C ALA A 336 40.60 -10.90 -9.73
N GLY A 337 40.30 -12.13 -10.15
CA GLY A 337 40.70 -13.37 -9.47
C GLY A 337 39.91 -13.72 -8.21
N TRP A 338 38.76 -13.07 -7.95
CA TRP A 338 37.89 -13.41 -6.81
C TRP A 338 36.71 -14.32 -7.18
N MET A 339 36.49 -14.58 -8.48
CA MET A 339 35.45 -15.49 -8.96
C MET A 339 36.00 -16.47 -10.01
N ASP A 340 35.62 -17.75 -9.91
CA ASP A 340 35.96 -18.77 -10.91
C ASP A 340 34.85 -18.96 -11.96
N VAL A 341 35.21 -19.51 -13.12
CA VAL A 341 34.28 -19.85 -14.21
C VAL A 341 33.19 -20.82 -13.72
N ASN A 342 33.51 -21.78 -12.85
CA ASN A 342 32.49 -22.69 -12.32
C ASN A 342 31.49 -21.98 -11.39
N GLU A 343 31.91 -20.95 -10.67
CA GLU A 343 31.03 -20.14 -9.82
C GLU A 343 30.08 -19.29 -10.67
N VAL A 344 30.58 -18.70 -11.76
CA VAL A 344 29.73 -18.01 -12.76
C VAL A 344 28.70 -18.97 -13.35
N ARG A 345 29.11 -20.19 -13.71
CA ARG A 345 28.21 -21.21 -14.26
C ARG A 345 27.16 -21.65 -13.26
N ALA A 346 27.52 -21.84 -11.99
CA ALA A 346 26.56 -22.13 -10.94
C ALA A 346 25.50 -21.02 -10.79
N ARG A 347 25.92 -19.74 -10.86
CA ARG A 347 24.99 -18.59 -10.85
C ARG A 347 24.04 -18.56 -12.06
N GLU A 348 24.52 -19.00 -13.23
CA GLU A 348 23.72 -19.13 -14.46
C GLU A 348 22.95 -20.46 -14.56
N ALA A 349 22.91 -21.26 -13.48
CA ALA A 349 22.29 -22.59 -13.44
C ALA A 349 22.82 -23.55 -14.53
N LEU A 350 24.10 -23.44 -14.88
CA LEU A 350 24.81 -24.30 -15.81
C LEU A 350 25.67 -25.33 -15.07
N PRO A 351 25.81 -26.56 -15.59
CA PRO A 351 26.69 -27.56 -14.99
C PRO A 351 28.15 -27.10 -15.01
N PRO A 352 28.98 -27.46 -14.02
CA PRO A 352 30.39 -27.06 -13.97
C PRO A 352 31.15 -27.59 -15.20
N LEU A 353 32.20 -26.88 -15.63
CA LEU A 353 33.03 -27.31 -16.76
C LEU A 353 33.96 -28.46 -16.39
N ILE A 354 34.41 -28.48 -15.13
CA ILE A 354 35.23 -29.55 -14.57
C ILE A 354 34.49 -30.03 -13.32
N ALA A 355 34.10 -31.30 -13.29
CA ALA A 355 33.51 -31.90 -12.11
C ALA A 355 34.54 -31.82 -10.97
N ALA A 356 34.12 -31.36 -9.78
CA ALA A 356 34.95 -31.50 -8.59
C ALA A 356 35.29 -33.00 -8.43
N PRO A 357 36.53 -33.37 -8.06
CA PRO A 357 36.85 -34.76 -7.81
C PRO A 357 35.89 -35.29 -6.76
N GLU A 358 35.17 -36.37 -7.08
CA GLU A 358 34.33 -37.07 -6.12
C GLU A 358 35.16 -37.30 -4.86
N ARG A 359 34.69 -36.80 -3.71
CA ARG A 359 35.25 -37.23 -2.42
C ARG A 359 34.89 -38.70 -2.30
N THR A 360 35.79 -39.58 -2.76
CA THR A 360 35.73 -41.00 -2.47
C THR A 360 35.71 -41.12 -0.95
N SER A 361 34.56 -41.46 -0.40
CA SER A 361 34.43 -41.92 0.97
C SER A 361 35.20 -43.24 1.07
N ASN A 362 36.51 -43.15 1.29
CA ASN A 362 37.28 -44.26 1.82
C ASN A 362 36.95 -44.33 3.31
N GLU A 363 35.87 -45.02 3.64
CA GLU A 363 35.66 -45.59 4.96
C GLU A 363 36.46 -46.90 5.04
N ALA A 364 37.40 -46.92 5.98
CA ALA A 364 37.98 -48.11 6.57
C ALA A 364 37.55 -48.17 8.05
#